data_AF-A0AAE4R6V7-F1
#
_entry.id   AF-A0AAE4R6V7-F1
#
_cell.length_a   1.000
_cell.length_b   1.000
_cell.length_c   1.000
_cell.angle_alpha   90.00
_cell.angle_beta   90.00
_cell.angle_gamma   90.00
#
_symmetry.space_group_name_H-M   'P 1'
#
loop_
_entity.id
_entity.type
_entity.pdbx_description
1 polymer ?
#
loop_
_entity_poly.entity_id
_entity_poly.type
_entity_poly.pdbx_seq_one_letter_code
_entity_poly.pdbx_strand_id
1 'polypeptide(L)'
;MSTPTADRRHVSYLGDYCAHCNPAGDQADSCVRLLTLVEPDAVTWRGGKRVTCEYRCTGCGHQWARSDLWNAEQAGFDPKQRSAA
;
A
#
# COMPACT_ATOMS: atom_id res chain seq x y z
N MET A 1 -12.88 -29.51 -13.33
CA MET A 1 -12.00 -29.12 -12.21
C MET A 1 -11.46 -27.75 -12.55
N SER A 2 -12.10 -26.69 -12.05
CA SER A 2 -11.72 -25.31 -12.36
C SER A 2 -10.69 -24.87 -11.33
N THR A 3 -9.44 -24.76 -11.73
CA THR A 3 -8.39 -24.14 -10.95
C THR A 3 -8.80 -22.69 -10.65
N PRO A 4 -8.81 -22.24 -9.38
CA PRO A 4 -8.91 -20.82 -9.12
C PRO A 4 -7.62 -20.18 -9.63
N THR A 5 -7.70 -19.53 -10.79
CA THR A 5 -6.71 -18.56 -11.23
C THR A 5 -6.64 -17.53 -10.11
N ALA A 6 -5.62 -17.62 -9.26
CA ALA A 6 -5.39 -16.64 -8.22
C ALA A 6 -5.43 -15.26 -8.89
N ASP A 7 -6.47 -14.50 -8.59
CA ASP A 7 -6.67 -13.17 -9.12
C ASP A 7 -5.52 -12.29 -8.63
N ARG A 8 -4.47 -12.17 -9.46
CA ARG A 8 -3.29 -11.32 -9.20
C ARG A 8 -3.64 -9.84 -9.05
N ARG A 9 -4.91 -9.44 -9.26
CA ARG A 9 -5.40 -8.06 -9.20
C ARG A 9 -6.08 -7.72 -7.87
N HIS A 10 -6.30 -8.69 -6.98
CA HIS A 10 -6.91 -8.47 -5.66
C HIS A 10 -5.91 -8.42 -4.50
N VAL A 11 -4.65 -8.07 -4.77
CA VAL A 11 -3.71 -7.67 -3.72
C VAL A 11 -3.95 -6.18 -3.42
N SER A 12 -5.12 -5.84 -2.90
CA SER A 12 -5.38 -4.51 -2.31
C SER A 12 -4.88 -4.50 -0.88
N TYR A 13 -3.60 -4.81 -0.73
CA TYR A 13 -2.85 -4.42 0.44
C TYR A 13 -2.22 -3.07 0.11
N LEU A 14 -2.24 -2.13 1.04
CA LEU A 14 -1.87 -0.72 0.83
C LEU A 14 -0.36 -0.55 0.59
N GLY A 15 0.29 -1.51 -0.07
CA GLY A 15 1.71 -1.65 -0.21
C GLY A 15 2.31 -0.71 -1.24
N ASP A 16 3.44 -0.10 -0.90
CA ASP A 16 4.24 0.73 -1.78
C ASP A 16 5.62 0.11 -1.98
N TYR A 17 6.32 0.45 -3.06
CA TYR A 17 7.67 -0.06 -3.30
C TYR A 17 8.71 0.83 -2.62
N CYS A 18 9.70 0.22 -1.95
CA CYS A 18 10.80 0.97 -1.37
C CYS A 18 11.67 1.61 -2.48
N ALA A 19 11.69 2.95 -2.57
CA ALA A 19 12.43 3.69 -3.59
C ALA A 19 13.95 3.48 -3.54
N HIS A 20 14.51 3.06 -2.39
CA HIS A 20 15.93 2.73 -2.26
C HIS A 20 16.26 1.34 -2.85
N CYS A 21 15.42 0.34 -2.61
CA CYS A 21 15.63 -1.02 -3.10
C CYS A 21 15.09 -1.22 -4.53
N ASN A 22 14.08 -0.44 -4.92
CA ASN A 22 13.45 -0.49 -6.22
C ASN A 22 13.10 0.94 -6.71
N PRO A 23 14.07 1.65 -7.31
CA PRO A 23 13.84 2.96 -7.88
C PRO A 23 12.87 2.95 -9.09
N ALA A 24 12.72 1.79 -9.75
CA ALA A 24 11.84 1.65 -10.91
C ALA A 24 10.38 1.36 -10.53
N GLY A 25 10.09 1.14 -9.24
CA GLY A 25 8.75 0.89 -8.73
C GLY A 25 8.05 -0.27 -9.44
N ASP A 26 6.86 0.00 -9.96
CA ASP A 26 6.02 -0.98 -10.66
C ASP A 26 6.59 -1.43 -12.03
N GLN A 27 7.55 -0.68 -12.57
CA GLN A 27 8.24 -1.00 -13.83
C GLN A 27 9.40 -1.99 -13.65
N ALA A 28 9.78 -2.31 -12.41
CA ALA A 28 10.80 -3.32 -12.17
C ALA A 28 10.34 -4.73 -12.58
N ASP A 29 11.31 -5.64 -12.75
CA ASP A 29 10.99 -7.04 -12.95
C ASP A 29 10.19 -7.62 -11.77
N SER A 30 9.54 -8.75 -12.01
CA SER A 30 8.60 -9.32 -11.04
C SER A 30 9.28 -9.73 -9.73
N CYS A 31 10.53 -10.17 -9.76
CA CYS A 31 11.24 -10.59 -8.56
C CYS A 31 11.57 -9.38 -7.67
N VAL A 32 12.07 -8.30 -8.28
CA VAL A 32 12.35 -7.05 -7.57
C VAL A 32 11.07 -6.44 -7.00
N ARG A 33 9.98 -6.41 -7.77
CA ARG A 33 8.68 -5.94 -7.27
C ARG A 33 8.22 -6.70 -6.04
N LEU A 34 8.21 -8.04 -6.11
CA LEU A 34 7.75 -8.87 -5.00
C LEU A 34 8.64 -8.71 -3.75
N LEU A 35 9.95 -8.53 -3.92
CA LEU A 35 10.88 -8.37 -2.81
C LEU A 35 10.80 -6.99 -2.15
N THR A 36 10.40 -5.97 -2.91
CA THR A 36 10.46 -4.56 -2.49
C THR A 36 9.11 -3.93 -2.20
N LEU A 37 8.03 -4.68 -2.38
CA LEU A 37 6.69 -4.31 -1.94
C LEU A 37 6.65 -4.32 -0.41
N VAL A 38 6.28 -3.18 0.17
CA VAL A 38 6.26 -2.97 1.62
C VAL A 38 4.86 -2.59 2.05
N GLU A 39 4.32 -3.35 2.99
CA GLU A 39 3.07 -3.03 3.67
C GLU A 39 3.26 -1.87 4.64
N PRO A 40 2.24 -1.02 4.86
CA PRO A 40 2.36 0.05 5.83
C PRO A 40 2.35 -0.49 7.26
N ASP A 41 3.22 0.08 8.09
CA ASP A 41 3.24 -0.18 9.54
C ASP A 41 2.08 0.54 10.25
N ALA A 42 1.63 1.66 9.68
CA ALA A 42 0.52 2.44 10.21
C ALA A 42 -0.30 3.08 9.09
N VAL A 43 -1.62 3.14 9.29
CA VAL A 43 -2.57 3.81 8.40
C VAL A 43 -3.40 4.79 9.22
N THR A 44 -3.31 6.08 8.88
CA THR A 44 -4.05 7.15 9.54
C THR A 44 -5.07 7.76 8.59
N TRP A 45 -6.31 7.85 9.04
CA TRP A 45 -7.39 8.54 8.34
C TRP A 45 -7.99 9.64 9.20
N ARG A 46 -8.08 10.87 8.66
CA ARG A 46 -8.61 12.06 9.35
C ARG A 46 -9.96 12.52 8.81
N GLY A 47 -10.75 11.61 8.23
CA GLY A 47 -12.09 11.93 7.72
C GLY A 47 -12.12 12.59 6.32
N GLY A 48 -11.07 12.42 5.51
CA GLY A 48 -10.96 12.95 4.15
C GLY A 48 -11.11 11.87 3.06
N LYS A 49 -10.85 12.24 1.80
CA LYS A 49 -10.84 11.26 0.69
C LYS A 49 -9.60 10.36 0.69
N ARG A 50 -8.52 10.78 1.33
CA ARG A 50 -7.22 10.09 1.33
C ARG A 50 -6.83 9.65 2.72
N VAL A 51 -6.00 8.61 2.77
CA VAL A 51 -5.34 8.15 3.99
C VAL A 51 -3.86 8.47 3.90
N THR A 52 -3.21 8.55 5.06
CA THR A 52 -1.75 8.58 5.15
C THR A 52 -1.27 7.20 5.59
N CYS A 53 -0.42 6.59 4.79
CA CYS A 53 0.23 5.32 5.11
C CYS A 53 1.70 5.57 5.42
N GLU A 54 2.21 4.95 6.48
CA GLU A 54 3.61 5.00 6.90
C GLU A 54 4.24 3.62 6.67
N TYR A 55 5.44 3.60 6.09
CA TYR A 55 6.12 2.39 5.64
C TYR A 55 7.53 2.32 6.20
N ARG A 56 8.01 1.09 6.44
CA ARG A 56 9.42 0.78 6.72
C ARG A 56 9.87 -0.42 5.93
N CYS A 57 10.90 -0.25 5.10
CA CYS A 57 11.52 -1.36 4.40
C CYS A 57 12.32 -2.23 5.38
N THR A 58 11.96 -3.51 5.51
CA THR A 58 12.70 -4.48 6.33
C THR A 58 14.07 -4.84 5.74
N GLY A 59 14.27 -4.65 4.44
CA GLY A 59 15.52 -4.92 3.75
C GLY A 59 16.60 -3.85 3.96
N CYS A 60 16.25 -2.57 3.79
CA CYS A 60 17.22 -1.47 3.88
C CYS A 60 16.98 -0.48 5.03
N GLY A 61 15.87 -0.59 5.77
CA GLY A 61 15.50 0.31 6.86
C GLY A 61 14.95 1.68 6.42
N HIS A 62 14.82 1.93 5.11
CA HIS A 62 14.23 3.17 4.61
C HIS A 62 12.79 3.32 5.11
N GLN A 63 12.44 4.53 5.57
CA GLN A 63 11.11 4.88 6.08
C GLN A 63 10.55 6.01 5.25
N TRP A 64 9.25 5.92 4.92
CA TRP A 64 8.56 6.95 4.17
C TRP A 64 7.07 6.96 4.49
N ALA A 65 6.40 8.04 4.14
CA ALA A 65 4.96 8.18 4.27
C ALA A 65 4.35 8.63 2.94
N ARG A 66 3.15 8.14 2.63
CA ARG A 66 2.39 8.51 1.43
C ARG A 66 0.97 8.85 1.81
N SER A 67 0.56 10.07 1.45
CA SER A 67 -0.82 10.54 1.58
C SER A 67 -1.58 10.59 0.24
N ASP A 68 -0.88 10.24 -0.84
CA ASP A 68 -1.28 10.46 -2.22
C ASP A 68 -1.53 9.14 -2.98
N LEU A 69 -1.20 7.98 -2.44
CA LEU A 69 -1.42 6.70 -3.11
C LEU A 69 -2.85 6.18 -2.91
N TRP A 70 -3.34 6.22 -1.67
CA TRP A 70 -4.54 5.50 -1.29
C TRP A 70 -5.67 6.44 -0.89
N ASN A 71 -6.87 6.07 -1.31
CA ASN A 71 -8.08 6.70 -0.83
C ASN A 71 -8.64 5.96 0.41
N ALA A 72 -9.60 6.58 1.09
CA ALA A 72 -10.23 6.03 2.29
C ALA A 72 -10.88 4.66 2.05
N GLU A 73 -11.59 4.50 0.93
CA GLU A 73 -12.29 3.26 0.57
C GLU A 73 -11.32 2.09 0.33
N GLN A 74 -10.20 2.34 -0.38
CA GLN A 74 -9.13 1.37 -0.59
C GLN A 74 -8.48 0.91 0.72
N ALA A 75 -8.48 1.77 1.74
CA ALA A 75 -7.98 1.46 3.08
C ALA A 75 -9.06 0.90 4.02
N GLY A 76 -10.26 0.61 3.50
CA GLY A 76 -11.36 0.02 4.27
C GLY A 76 -12.13 1.02 5.15
N PHE A 77 -11.87 2.32 5.00
CA PHE A 77 -12.65 3.36 5.68
C PHE A 77 -13.88 3.73 4.84
N ASP A 78 -15.03 3.90 5.49
CA ASP A 78 -16.23 4.45 4.88
C ASP A 78 -16.25 5.97 5.06
N PRO A 79 -16.11 6.79 4.00
CA PRO A 79 -16.13 8.25 4.08
C PRO A 79 -17.44 8.80 4.67
N LYS A 80 -18.53 8.03 4.61
CA LYS A 80 -19.83 8.41 5.17
C LYS A 80 -19.90 8.20 6.67
N GLN A 81 -19.05 7.35 7.23
CA GLN A 81 -18.89 7.13 8.67
C GLN A 81 -17.83 8.07 9.24
N ARG A 82 -18.07 9.39 9.09
CA ARG A 82 -17.33 10.38 9.87
C ARG A 82 -17.55 10.03 11.35
N SER A 83 -16.51 9.49 12.00
CA SER A 83 -16.48 9.47 13.45
C SER A 83 -16.54 10.92 13.90
N ALA A 84 -17.70 11.32 14.42
CA ALA A 84 -17.85 12.59 15.09
C ALA A 84 -16.90 12.56 16.29
N ALA A 85 -15.85 13.38 16.22
CA ALA A 85 -15.02 13.73 17.37
C ALA A 85 -15.58 15.00 18.01
#